data_AF-A0A533Z4G6-F1
#
_entry.id   AF-A0A533Z4G6-F1
#
_cell.length_a   1.000
_cell.length_b   1.000
_cell.length_c   1.000
_cell.angle_alpha   90.00
_cell.angle_beta   90.00
_cell.angle_gamma   90.00
#
_symmetry.space_group_name_H-M   'P 1'
#
loop_
_entity.id
_entity.type
_entity.pdbx_description
1 polymer ?
#
loop_
_entity_poly.entity_id
_entity_poly.type
_entity_poly.pdbx_seq_one_letter_code
_entity_poly.pdbx_strand_id
1 'polypeptide(L)' 'IAYGDVPVVRRGTGLGPAAEERANTVLKGREFALTVDLGLGRAEATVWTTDLSPEYVKINASYRS' A
#
# COMPACT_ATOMS: atom_id res chain seq x y z
N ILE A 1 -6.36 4.36 7.20
CA ILE A 1 -5.51 3.66 6.20
C ILE A 1 -5.84 2.18 6.27
N ALA A 2 -6.13 1.56 5.12
CA ALA A 2 -6.48 0.16 5.00
C ALA A 2 -5.82 -0.49 3.79
N TYR A 3 -5.38 -1.74 3.96
CA TYR A 3 -4.92 -2.62 2.90
C TYR A 3 -6.05 -3.59 2.55
N GLY A 4 -6.65 -3.45 1.37
CA GLY A 4 -7.94 -4.06 1.05
C GLY A 4 -8.97 -3.66 2.12
N ASP A 5 -9.63 -4.67 2.69
CA ASP A 5 -10.61 -4.50 3.76
C ASP A 5 -10.00 -4.49 5.18
N VAL A 6 -8.67 -4.54 5.30
CA VAL A 6 -7.98 -4.60 6.60
C VAL A 6 -7.54 -3.20 7.04
N PRO A 7 -8.22 -2.57 8.02
CA PRO A 7 -7.75 -1.32 8.58
C PRO A 7 -6.48 -1.55 9.41
N VAL A 8 -5.47 -0.69 9.22
CA VAL A 8 -4.22 -0.71 10.00
C VAL A 8 -4.00 0.57 10.79
N VAL A 9 -4.59 1.69 10.36
CA VAL A 9 -4.53 2.98 11.05
C VAL A 9 -5.92 3.58 11.12
N ARG A 10 -6.32 4.05 12.31
CA ARG A 10 -7.54 4.82 12.54
C ARG A 10 -7.21 6.09 13.33
N ARG A 11 -7.72 7.23 12.87
CA ARG A 11 -7.53 8.56 13.51
C ARG A 11 -6.05 8.87 13.83
N GLY A 12 -5.14 8.52 12.93
CA GLY A 12 -3.70 8.75 13.09
C GLY A 12 -2.96 7.76 14.00
N THR A 13 -3.64 6.75 14.55
CA THR A 13 -3.03 5.74 15.43
C THR A 13 -3.08 4.35 14.80
N GLY A 14 -1.97 3.62 14.87
CA GLY A 14 -1.88 2.23 14.43
C GLY A 14 -2.76 1.30 15.27
N LEU A 15 -3.33 0.27 14.64
CA LEU A 15 -4.20 -0.72 15.31
C LEU A 15 -3.43 -1.91 15.92
N GLY A 16 -2.09 -1.87 15.85
CA GLY A 16 -1.21 -2.84 16.48
C GLY A 16 -0.91 -4.10 15.65
N PRO A 17 -0.08 -5.01 16.19
CA PRO A 17 0.53 -6.10 15.44
C PRO A 17 -0.47 -7.05 14.77
N ALA A 18 -1.58 -7.36 15.42
CA ALA A 18 -2.59 -8.24 14.86
C ALA A 18 -3.26 -7.66 13.59
N ALA A 19 -3.35 -6.34 13.47
CA ALA A 19 -3.83 -5.69 12.26
C ALA A 19 -2.78 -5.75 11.14
N GLU A 20 -1.51 -5.57 11.49
CA GLU A 20 -0.38 -5.67 10.56
C GLU A 20 -0.23 -7.09 10.00
N GLU A 21 -0.38 -8.12 10.84
CA GLU A 21 -0.34 -9.52 10.40
C GLU A 21 -1.44 -9.82 9.36
N ARG A 22 -2.67 -9.35 9.59
CA ARG A 22 -3.76 -9.50 8.63
C ARG A 22 -3.50 -8.72 7.34
N ALA A 23 -2.94 -7.51 7.44
CA ALA A 23 -2.58 -6.72 6.27
C ALA A 23 -1.44 -7.37 5.47
N ASN A 24 -0.50 -8.05 6.14
CA ASN A 24 0.57 -8.81 5.48
C ASN A 24 0.01 -9.94 4.61
N THR A 25 -1.09 -10.57 5.02
CA THR A 25 -1.79 -11.54 4.14
C THR A 25 -2.31 -10.89 2.86
N VAL A 26 -2.83 -9.67 2.94
CA VAL A 26 -3.31 -8.91 1.76
C VAL A 26 -2.14 -8.52 0.84
N LEU A 27 -1.03 -8.05 1.43
CA LEU A 27 0.17 -7.62 0.70
C LEU A 27 0.85 -8.73 -0.10
N LYS A 28 0.64 -10.01 0.27
CA LYS A 28 1.14 -11.18 -0.48
C LYS A 28 0.31 -11.49 -1.72
N GLY A 29 -0.85 -10.84 -1.88
CA GLY A 29 -1.66 -10.94 -3.10
C GLY A 29 -0.97 -10.29 -4.30
N ARG A 30 -1.38 -10.67 -5.51
CA ARG A 30 -0.86 -10.07 -6.76
C ARG A 30 -1.24 -8.59 -6.89
N GLU A 31 -2.43 -8.25 -6.44
CA GLU A 31 -3.04 -6.92 -6.55
C GLU A 31 -3.83 -6.65 -5.25
N PHE A 32 -3.76 -5.43 -4.75
CA PHE A 32 -4.54 -4.99 -3.59
C PHE A 32 -4.82 -3.49 -3.67
N ALA A 33 -5.90 -3.05 -3.01
CA ALA A 33 -6.21 -1.63 -2.86
C ALA A 33 -5.56 -1.06 -1.58
N LEU A 34 -4.95 0.12 -1.68
CA LEU A 34 -4.54 0.90 -0.51
C LEU A 34 -5.48 2.11 -0.38
N THR A 35 -6.26 2.14 0.71
CA THR A 35 -7.23 3.22 0.94
C THR A 35 -6.74 4.14 2.06
N VAL A 36 -6.64 5.43 1.76
CA VAL A 36 -6.28 6.48 2.72
C VAL A 36 -7.44 7.45 2.82
N ASP A 37 -8.18 7.38 3.93
CA ASP A 37 -9.18 8.38 4.29
C ASP A 37 -8.51 9.47 5.16
N LEU A 38 -8.59 10.71 4.69
CA LEU A 38 -8.04 11.89 5.37
C LEU A 38 -9.02 12.52 6.37
N GLY A 39 -10.32 12.23 6.26
CA GLY A 39 -11.36 12.84 7.11
C GLY A 39 -11.55 14.34 6.90
N LEU A 40 -11.13 14.89 5.74
CA LEU A 40 -11.15 16.33 5.45
C LEU A 40 -12.28 16.78 4.50
N GLY A 41 -13.17 15.87 4.10
CA GLY A 41 -14.26 16.18 3.19
C GLY A 41 -14.70 14.96 2.37
N ARG A 42 -15.23 15.21 1.17
CA ARG A 42 -15.76 14.19 0.25
C ARG A 42 -14.97 14.06 -1.04
N ALA A 43 -13.88 14.80 -1.19
CA ALA A 43 -13.04 14.70 -2.38
C ALA A 43 -12.31 13.35 -2.39
N GLU A 44 -12.20 12.75 -3.57
CA GLU A 44 -11.56 11.46 -3.77
C GLU A 44 -10.70 11.46 -5.05
N ALA A 45 -9.68 10.61 -5.05
CA ALA A 45 -8.83 10.37 -6.21
C ALA A 45 -8.31 8.93 -6.17
N THR A 46 -8.07 8.34 -7.34
CA THR A 46 -7.50 7.00 -7.48
C THR A 46 -6.25 7.05 -8.34
N VAL A 47 -5.19 6.40 -7.87
CA VAL A 47 -3.92 6.26 -8.58
C VAL A 47 -3.58 4.79 -8.65
N TRP A 48 -3.20 4.33 -9.84
CA TRP A 48 -2.66 2.99 -10.07
C TRP A 48 -1.14 3.05 -10.00
N THR A 49 -0.54 2.13 -9.26
CA THR A 49 0.91 2.02 -9.11
C THR A 49 1.31 0.56 -8.96
N THR A 50 2.61 0.28 -9.05
CA THR A 50 3.20 -1.05 -8.84
C THR A 50 4.20 -1.01 -7.68
N ASP A 51 4.62 -2.18 -7.24
CA ASP A 51 5.77 -2.32 -6.36
C ASP A 51 7.08 -1.99 -7.10
N LEU A 52 8.13 -1.76 -6.32
CA LEU A 52 9.48 -1.55 -6.82
C LEU A 52 10.31 -2.83 -6.59
N SER A 53 10.53 -3.59 -7.65
CA SER A 53 11.26 -4.86 -7.60
C SER A 53 12.76 -4.71 -7.89
N PRO A 54 13.61 -5.65 -7.41
CA PRO A 54 15.01 -5.72 -7.81
C PRO A 54 15.19 -5.83 -9.33
N GLU A 55 14.29 -6.54 -10.02
CA GLU A 55 14.29 -6.69 -11.47
C GLU A 55 14.09 -5.35 -12.17
N TYR A 56 13.18 -4.49 -11.67
CA TYR A 56 13.01 -3.14 -12.19
C TYR A 56 14.32 -2.35 -12.11
N VAL A 57 15.02 -2.44 -10.97
CA VAL A 57 16.32 -1.79 -10.78
C VAL A 57 17.34 -2.33 -11.78
N LYS A 58 17.44 -3.66 -11.93
CA LYS A 58 18.39 -4.30 -12.86
C LYS A 58 18.17 -3.89 -14.31
N ILE A 59 16.90 -3.84 -14.76
CA ILE A 59 16.53 -3.42 -16.12
C ILE A 59 16.96 -1.98 -16.37
N ASN A 60 16.80 -1.09 -15.39
CA ASN A 60 17.05 0.34 -15.56
C ASN A 60 18.50 0.75 -15.24
N ALA A 61 19.24 -0.04 -14.46
CA ALA A 61 20.62 0.28 -14.07
C ALA A 61 21.62 0.16 -15.24
N SER A 62 21.31 -0.62 -16.28
CA SER A 62 22.20 -0.85 -17.43
C SER A 62 22.14 0.24 -18.50
N TYR A 63 21.29 1.25 -18.37
CA TYR A 63 21.11 2.29 -19.40
C TYR A 63 22.27 3.30 -19.51
N ARG A 64 23.23 3.30 -18.57
CA ARG A 64 24.36 4.27 -18.55
C ARG A 64 25.71 3.66 -18.17
N SER A 65 25.96 2.40 -18.52
CA SER A 65 27.31 1.81 -18.46
C SER A 65 28.01 1.91 -19.80
#